data_AF-A0A7V3RX42-F1
#
_entry.id   AF-A0A7V3RX42-F1
#
_cell.length_a   1.000
_cell.length_b   1.000
_cell.length_c   1.000
_cell.angle_alpha   90.00
_cell.angle_beta   90.00
_cell.angle_gamma   90.00
#
_symmetry.space_group_name_H-M   'P 1'
#
loop_
_entity.id
_entity.type
_entity.pdbx_description
1 polymer ?
#
loop_
_entity_poly.entity_id
_entity_poly.type
_entity_poly.pdbx_seq_one_letter_code
_entity_poly.pdbx_strand_id
1 'polypeptide(L)'
;QIAERHPGEGDLALVGIRTNGIYIAQRLAKEIEAIEGLRLETGIIDVTLYRDDISRGRPHPLVKRTEIPFPVDDRKIILVDDVLFTGRTTRAALDALMDFGRPALVELAVLVDRGHRELPIRADYVGLEVSTSRDESVIVRMEEAEGADEVLLVGPGWKGES
;
A
#
# COMPACT_ATOMS: atom_id res chain seq x y z
N GLN A 1 16.35 5.26 1.72
CA GLN A 1 15.51 5.14 2.92
C GLN A 1 15.32 3.70 3.35
N ILE A 2 14.52 2.86 2.65
CA ILE A 2 14.29 1.45 3.05
C ILE A 2 15.61 0.66 3.14
N ALA A 3 16.40 0.63 2.06
CA ALA A 3 17.68 -0.09 2.02
C ALA A 3 18.67 0.38 3.12
N GLU A 4 18.70 1.67 3.44
CA GLU A 4 19.57 2.23 4.47
C GLU A 4 19.14 1.82 5.89
N ARG A 5 17.83 1.68 6.12
CA ARG A 5 17.27 1.28 7.43
C ARG A 5 17.35 -0.23 7.64
N HIS A 6 17.38 -1.01 6.56
CA HIS A 6 17.43 -2.47 6.56
C HIS A 6 18.65 -3.01 5.78
N PRO A 7 19.89 -2.71 6.21
CA PRO A 7 21.08 -3.10 5.48
C PRO A 7 21.31 -4.61 5.54
N GLY A 8 21.42 -5.27 4.39
CA GLY A 8 21.78 -6.70 4.32
C GLY A 8 20.72 -7.67 4.87
N GLU A 9 19.48 -7.24 5.05
CA GLU A 9 18.44 -8.00 5.73
C GLU A 9 17.70 -8.97 4.80
N GLY A 10 17.93 -10.28 4.99
CA GLY A 10 17.23 -11.35 4.26
C GLY A 10 15.83 -11.69 4.80
N ASP A 11 15.41 -11.08 5.90
CA ASP A 11 14.12 -11.28 6.57
C ASP A 11 13.08 -10.17 6.24
N LEU A 12 13.44 -9.24 5.35
CA LEU A 12 12.55 -8.17 4.87
C LEU A 12 11.67 -8.63 3.71
N ALA A 13 10.38 -8.31 3.75
CA ALA A 13 9.47 -8.50 2.62
C ALA A 13 8.51 -7.30 2.45
N LEU A 14 8.04 -7.11 1.22
CA LEU A 14 7.10 -6.04 0.88
C LEU A 14 5.71 -6.62 0.64
N VAL A 15 4.67 -5.98 1.17
CA VAL A 15 3.28 -6.41 0.98
C VAL A 15 2.46 -5.24 0.45
N GLY A 16 2.10 -5.31 -0.83
CA GLY A 16 1.30 -4.29 -1.48
C GLY A 16 -0.18 -4.38 -1.09
N ILE A 17 -0.74 -3.26 -0.64
CA ILE A 17 -2.17 -3.10 -0.42
C ILE A 17 -2.81 -2.78 -1.78
N ARG A 18 -3.84 -3.54 -2.14
CA ARG A 18 -4.50 -3.39 -3.45
C ARG A 18 -5.12 -1.99 -3.61
N THR A 19 -5.02 -1.34 -4.78
CA THR A 19 -4.48 -1.83 -6.07
C THR A 19 -3.07 -1.31 -6.36
N ASN A 20 -2.87 0.00 -6.33
CA ASN A 20 -1.61 0.60 -6.73
C ASN A 20 -0.43 0.24 -5.81
N GLY A 21 -0.68 -0.01 -4.52
CA GLY A 21 0.33 -0.47 -3.58
C GLY A 21 1.06 -1.74 -4.03
N ILE A 22 0.42 -2.60 -4.83
CA ILE A 22 1.04 -3.80 -5.41
C ILE A 22 2.13 -3.42 -6.41
N TYR A 23 1.82 -2.53 -7.35
CA TYR A 23 2.78 -2.07 -8.36
C TYR A 23 3.94 -1.32 -7.71
N ILE A 24 3.63 -0.46 -6.74
CA ILE A 24 4.66 0.26 -5.97
C ILE A 24 5.57 -0.73 -5.23
N ALA A 25 5.02 -1.75 -4.56
CA ALA A 25 5.83 -2.76 -3.86
C ALA A 25 6.77 -3.51 -4.82
N GLN A 26 6.28 -3.87 -6.01
CA GLN A 26 7.08 -4.54 -7.03
C GLN A 26 8.19 -3.64 -7.59
N ARG A 27 7.91 -2.36 -7.83
CA ARG A 27 8.92 -1.39 -8.25
C ARG A 27 9.98 -1.21 -7.16
N LEU A 28 9.57 -1.04 -5.90
CA LEU A 28 10.49 -0.93 -4.76
C LEU A 28 11.38 -2.16 -4.63
N ALA A 29 10.84 -3.38 -4.78
CA ALA A 29 11.65 -4.60 -4.72
C ALA A 29 12.73 -4.62 -5.82
N LYS A 30 12.40 -4.21 -7.05
CA LYS A 30 13.37 -4.12 -8.16
C LYS A 30 14.45 -3.07 -7.90
N GLU A 31 14.07 -1.90 -7.41
CA GLU A 31 15.02 -0.84 -7.09
C GLU A 31 15.98 -1.28 -5.95
N ILE A 32 15.46 -1.92 -4.91
CA ILE A 32 16.28 -2.46 -3.81
C ILE A 32 17.22 -3.56 -4.32
N GLU A 33 16.74 -4.46 -5.19
CA GLU A 33 17.60 -5.48 -5.82
C GLU A 33 18.72 -4.84 -6.66
N ALA A 34 18.43 -3.76 -7.38
CA ALA A 34 19.43 -3.06 -8.18
C ALA A 34 20.50 -2.35 -7.31
N ILE A 35 20.11 -1.85 -6.14
CA ILE A 35 21.01 -1.10 -5.24
C ILE A 35 21.84 -2.05 -4.37
N GLU A 36 21.20 -3.06 -3.76
CA GLU A 36 21.81 -3.92 -2.73
C GLU A 36 22.11 -5.34 -3.23
N GLY A 37 21.62 -5.73 -4.41
CA GLY A 37 21.67 -7.13 -4.89
C GLY A 37 20.72 -8.06 -4.14
N LEU A 38 19.79 -7.51 -3.33
CA LEU A 38 18.87 -8.26 -2.49
C LEU A 38 17.49 -8.36 -3.14
N ARG A 39 17.09 -9.59 -3.48
CA ARG A 39 15.76 -9.86 -4.00
C ARG A 39 14.75 -10.03 -2.87
N LEU A 40 13.93 -9.02 -2.65
CA LEU A 40 12.87 -9.07 -1.65
C LEU A 40 11.66 -9.89 -2.13
N GLU A 41 11.07 -10.64 -1.21
CA GLU A 41 9.79 -11.31 -1.45
C GLU A 41 8.66 -10.27 -1.47
N THR A 42 7.66 -10.48 -2.33
CA THR A 42 6.50 -9.58 -2.46
C THR A 42 5.19 -10.32 -2.27
N GLY A 43 4.27 -9.72 -1.54
CA GLY A 43 2.93 -10.23 -1.26
C GLY A 43 1.86 -9.18 -1.55
N ILE A 44 0.60 -9.60 -1.50
CA ILE A 44 -0.56 -8.77 -1.82
C ILE A 44 -1.60 -8.96 -0.72
N ILE A 45 -2.14 -7.85 -0.20
CA ILE A 45 -3.34 -7.86 0.65
C ILE A 45 -4.47 -7.12 -0.05
N ASP A 46 -5.62 -7.78 -0.18
CA ASP A 46 -6.87 -7.17 -0.63
C ASP A 46 -7.80 -6.91 0.56
N VAL A 47 -7.90 -5.65 0.98
CA VAL A 47 -8.76 -5.22 2.10
C VAL A 47 -10.17 -4.81 1.66
N THR A 48 -10.54 -5.03 0.40
CA THR A 48 -11.88 -4.66 -0.12
C THR A 48 -13.01 -5.35 0.65
N LEU A 49 -12.72 -6.50 1.28
CA LEU A 49 -13.66 -7.24 2.14
C LEU A 49 -13.87 -6.63 3.53
N TYR A 50 -12.98 -5.74 3.97
CA TYR A 50 -13.03 -5.07 5.29
C TYR A 50 -13.76 -3.72 5.24
N ARG A 51 -14.42 -3.40 4.12
CA ARG A 51 -15.33 -2.26 4.06
C ARG A 51 -16.60 -2.63 4.82
N ASP A 52 -16.88 -1.92 5.90
CA ASP A 52 -18.11 -2.01 6.71
C ASP A 52 -19.42 -1.84 5.90
N ASP A 53 -19.34 -1.57 4.59
CA ASP A 53 -20.48 -1.44 3.67
C ASP A 53 -20.72 -2.71 2.82
N ILE A 54 -20.90 -3.88 3.46
CA ILE A 54 -21.73 -4.94 2.84
C ILE A 54 -23.20 -4.48 2.92
N SER A 55 -23.49 -3.42 2.17
CA SER A 55 -24.83 -2.95 1.87
C SER A 55 -24.96 -2.89 0.35
N ARG A 56 -25.68 -3.89 -0.18
CA ARG A 56 -26.40 -3.89 -1.46
C ARG A 56 -25.56 -4.07 -2.74
N GLY A 57 -25.40 -5.33 -3.12
CA GLY A 57 -25.83 -5.76 -4.46
C GLY A 57 -24.97 -5.41 -5.68
N ARG A 58 -23.65 -5.25 -5.55
CA ARG A 58 -22.77 -5.25 -6.73
C ARG A 58 -22.25 -6.67 -7.03
N PRO A 59 -22.23 -7.11 -8.30
CA PRO A 59 -21.66 -8.39 -8.67
C PRO A 59 -20.19 -8.42 -8.22
N HIS A 60 -19.82 -9.51 -7.52
CA HIS A 60 -18.47 -9.73 -7.03
C HIS A 60 -17.46 -9.53 -8.18
N PRO A 61 -16.60 -8.49 -8.14
CA PRO A 61 -15.50 -8.42 -9.08
C PRO A 61 -14.60 -9.63 -8.82
N LEU A 62 -14.06 -10.22 -9.90
CA LEU A 62 -13.24 -11.43 -9.88
C LEU A 62 -12.36 -11.52 -8.63
N VAL A 63 -12.47 -12.64 -7.92
CA VAL A 63 -11.70 -13.01 -6.74
C VAL A 63 -10.20 -12.84 -7.04
N LYS A 64 -9.61 -11.71 -6.64
CA LYS A 64 -8.16 -11.55 -6.50
C LYS A 64 -7.86 -11.69 -5.02
N ARG A 65 -7.21 -12.80 -4.66
CA ARG A 65 -6.96 -13.21 -3.27
C ARG A 65 -5.80 -12.42 -2.71
N THR A 66 -5.88 -12.08 -1.43
CA THR A 66 -4.70 -11.87 -0.61
C THR A 66 -3.76 -13.07 -0.80
N GLU A 67 -2.51 -12.80 -1.16
CA GLU A 67 -1.51 -13.80 -1.46
C GLU A 67 -0.17 -13.36 -0.88
N ILE A 68 0.30 -14.10 0.13
CA ILE A 68 1.60 -13.89 0.76
C ILE A 68 2.37 -15.19 0.58
N PRO A 69 3.23 -15.32 -0.46
CA PRO A 69 3.85 -16.59 -0.85
C PRO A 69 5.06 -16.96 0.03
N PHE A 70 5.14 -16.39 1.23
CA PHE A 70 6.25 -16.52 2.15
C PHE A 70 5.75 -16.56 3.61
N PRO A 71 6.50 -17.16 4.55
CA PRO A 71 6.12 -17.17 5.95
C PRO A 71 6.12 -15.75 6.53
N VAL A 72 5.07 -15.37 7.26
CA VAL A 72 4.96 -14.05 7.91
C VAL A 72 5.60 -14.03 9.29
N ASP A 73 5.64 -15.17 9.98
CA ASP A 73 6.17 -15.26 11.34
C ASP A 73 7.63 -14.76 11.41
N ASP A 74 7.90 -13.90 12.40
CA ASP A 74 9.19 -13.29 12.70
C ASP A 74 9.83 -12.47 11.54
N ARG A 75 9.12 -12.23 10.44
CA ARG A 75 9.58 -11.37 9.34
C ARG A 75 9.40 -9.89 9.63
N LYS A 76 10.21 -9.06 8.97
CA LYS A 76 9.98 -7.63 8.86
C LYS A 76 9.16 -7.36 7.60
N ILE A 77 8.00 -6.75 7.77
CA ILE A 77 7.06 -6.52 6.67
C ILE A 77 6.89 -5.02 6.48
N ILE A 78 7.06 -4.55 5.24
CA ILE A 78 6.65 -3.20 4.86
C ILE A 78 5.34 -3.31 4.08
N LEU A 79 4.27 -2.80 4.68
CA LEU A 79 3.02 -2.57 3.96
C LEU A 79 3.22 -1.40 2.98
N VAL A 80 2.74 -1.55 1.75
CA VAL A 80 2.90 -0.54 0.70
C VAL A 80 1.53 -0.09 0.21
N ASP A 81 1.23 1.20 0.30
CA ASP A 81 -0.01 1.80 -0.20
C ASP A 81 0.29 2.97 -1.14
N ASP A 82 -0.66 3.38 -1.96
CA ASP A 82 -0.49 4.56 -2.81
C ASP A 82 -0.74 5.86 -2.05
N VAL A 83 -1.86 5.94 -1.32
CA VAL A 83 -2.28 7.16 -0.62
C VAL A 83 -2.68 6.87 0.83
N LEU A 84 -1.94 7.45 1.77
CA LEU A 84 -2.35 7.48 3.17
C LEU A 84 -3.31 8.63 3.46
N PHE A 85 -4.57 8.30 3.72
CA PHE A 85 -5.63 9.24 4.11
C PHE A 85 -6.08 9.04 5.56
N THR A 86 -7.24 8.43 5.81
CA THR A 86 -7.78 8.26 7.18
C THR A 86 -7.06 7.18 8.00
N GLY A 87 -6.32 6.28 7.33
CA GLY A 87 -5.64 5.12 7.92
C GLY A 87 -6.47 3.84 7.98
N ARG A 88 -7.75 3.85 7.58
CA ARG A 88 -8.64 2.67 7.68
C ARG A 88 -8.20 1.51 6.79
N THR A 89 -7.75 1.79 5.56
CA THR A 89 -7.20 0.78 4.65
C THR A 89 -5.98 0.10 5.27
N THR A 90 -5.03 0.88 5.78
CA THR A 90 -3.85 0.35 6.49
C THR A 90 -4.23 -0.48 7.70
N ARG A 91 -5.19 -0.04 8.52
CA ARG A 91 -5.68 -0.81 9.67
C ARG A 91 -6.20 -2.18 9.25
N ALA A 92 -7.06 -2.21 8.23
CA ALA A 92 -7.58 -3.46 7.69
C ALA A 92 -6.46 -4.35 7.11
N ALA A 93 -5.43 -3.76 6.51
CA ALA A 93 -4.29 -4.50 5.98
C ALA A 93 -3.43 -5.09 7.10
N LEU A 94 -3.25 -4.36 8.20
CA LEU A 94 -2.60 -4.87 9.41
C LEU A 94 -3.37 -6.06 9.99
N ASP A 95 -4.70 -5.96 10.12
CA ASP A 95 -5.52 -7.07 10.61
C ASP A 95 -5.39 -8.29 9.70
N ALA A 96 -5.53 -8.08 8.38
CA ALA A 96 -5.39 -9.14 7.40
C ALA A 96 -3.99 -9.77 7.44
N LEU A 97 -2.91 -8.99 7.58
CA LEU A 97 -1.55 -9.52 7.72
C LEU A 97 -1.41 -10.42 8.95
N MET A 98 -2.03 -10.04 10.07
CA MET A 98 -2.03 -10.82 11.31
C MET A 98 -2.79 -12.14 11.20
N ASP A 99 -3.68 -12.30 10.22
CA ASP A 99 -4.30 -13.60 9.93
C ASP A 99 -3.32 -14.60 9.30
N PHE A 100 -2.21 -14.12 8.70
CA PHE A 100 -1.18 -14.94 8.06
C PHE A 100 -0.01 -15.29 8.98
N GLY A 101 0.16 -14.59 10.10
CA GLY A 101 1.23 -14.85 11.05
C GLY A 101 1.48 -13.71 12.03
N ARG A 102 2.66 -13.73 12.65
CA ARG A 102 3.13 -12.74 13.63
C ARG A 102 4.45 -12.15 13.14
N PRO A 103 4.43 -11.06 12.35
CA PRO A 103 5.67 -10.41 11.90
C PRO A 103 6.41 -9.81 13.10
N ALA A 104 7.74 -9.81 13.06
CA ALA A 104 8.59 -9.18 14.08
C ALA A 104 8.49 -7.65 14.05
N LEU A 105 8.23 -7.08 12.87
CA LEU A 105 8.05 -5.65 12.65
C LEU A 105 7.10 -5.43 11.48
N VAL A 106 6.20 -4.46 11.62
CA VAL A 106 5.43 -3.95 10.48
C VAL A 106 5.67 -2.46 10.35
N GLU A 107 6.12 -2.05 9.18
CA GLU A 107 6.27 -0.65 8.78
C GLU A 107 5.30 -0.33 7.63
N LEU A 108 5.13 0.96 7.34
CA LEU A 108 4.28 1.45 6.26
C LEU A 108 5.05 2.38 5.33
N ALA A 109 5.08 2.04 4.04
CA ALA A 109 5.53 2.90 2.96
C ALA A 109 4.34 3.37 2.13
N VAL A 110 4.24 4.68 1.88
CA VAL A 110 3.22 5.25 0.98
C VAL A 110 3.82 6.19 -0.04
N LEU A 111 3.25 6.21 -1.24
CA LEU A 111 3.66 7.16 -2.26
C LEU A 111 3.24 8.58 -1.87
N VAL A 112 1.99 8.77 -1.42
CA VAL A 112 1.46 10.06 -1.01
C VAL A 112 0.86 10.00 0.39
N ASP A 113 1.23 10.95 1.24
CA ASP A 113 0.53 11.25 2.49
C ASP A 113 -0.29 12.52 2.34
N ARG A 114 -1.61 12.41 2.46
CA ARG A 114 -2.53 13.56 2.30
C ARG A 114 -3.13 14.07 3.61
N GLY A 115 -2.67 13.57 4.76
CA GLY A 115 -3.16 13.94 6.08
C GLY A 115 -4.56 13.40 6.43
N HIS A 116 -5.28 14.11 7.31
CA HIS A 116 -6.66 13.82 7.77
C HIS A 116 -6.84 12.44 8.44
N ARG A 117 -5.87 12.04 9.26
CA ARG A 117 -5.95 10.80 10.03
C ARG A 117 -7.20 10.72 10.90
N GLU A 118 -7.81 9.55 10.91
CA GLU A 118 -8.88 9.17 11.85
C GLU A 118 -8.45 8.04 12.77
N LEU A 119 -7.35 7.37 12.43
CA LEU A 119 -6.67 6.37 13.23
C LEU A 119 -5.24 6.83 13.51
N PRO A 120 -4.62 6.41 14.64
CA PRO A 120 -3.24 6.78 14.99
C PRO A 120 -2.21 6.01 14.15
N ILE A 121 -2.31 6.14 12.82
CA ILE A 121 -1.48 5.47 11.83
C ILE A 121 -0.63 6.51 11.11
N ARG A 122 0.68 6.26 11.07
CA ARG A 122 1.67 7.07 10.36
C ARG A 122 2.47 6.16 9.44
N ALA A 123 2.89 6.68 8.30
CA ALA A 123 3.84 6.00 7.44
C ALA A 123 5.27 6.23 7.92
N ASP A 124 6.08 5.18 7.86
CA ASP A 124 7.52 5.21 8.09
C ASP A 124 8.25 5.83 6.90
N TYR A 125 7.73 5.59 5.70
CA TYR A 125 8.28 6.11 4.44
C TYR A 125 7.18 6.81 3.64
N VAL A 126 7.44 8.05 3.23
CA VAL A 126 6.51 8.87 2.45
C VAL A 126 7.24 9.40 1.23
N GLY A 127 6.70 9.15 0.03
CA GLY A 127 7.23 9.73 -1.20
C GLY A 127 6.95 11.24 -1.29
N LEU A 128 5.70 11.63 -1.10
CA LEU A 128 5.23 13.01 -1.17
C LEU A 128 4.22 13.33 -0.07
N GLU A 129 4.48 14.36 0.72
CA GLU A 129 3.48 14.94 1.63
C GLU A 129 2.69 16.04 0.92
N VAL A 130 1.35 15.93 0.90
CA VAL A 130 0.45 16.90 0.26
C VAL A 130 -0.56 17.41 1.27
N SER A 131 -0.58 18.72 1.51
CA SER A 131 -1.65 19.35 2.28
C SER A 131 -2.90 19.45 1.42
N THR A 132 -3.98 18.77 1.84
CA THR A 132 -5.27 18.77 1.12
C THR A 132 -6.40 19.25 2.02
N SER A 133 -7.51 19.69 1.45
CA SER A 133 -8.79 19.75 2.15
C SER A 133 -9.44 18.34 2.19
N ARG A 134 -10.49 18.17 3.02
CA ARG A 134 -11.17 16.86 3.14
C ARG A 134 -11.98 16.49 1.89
N ASP A 135 -12.43 17.50 1.15
CA ASP A 135 -13.26 17.40 -0.06
C ASP A 135 -12.43 17.30 -1.35
N GLU A 136 -11.13 17.55 -1.27
CA GLU A 136 -10.18 17.19 -2.33
C GLU A 136 -9.91 15.67 -2.35
N SER A 137 -9.43 15.18 -3.47
CA SER A 137 -8.97 13.79 -3.62
C SER A 137 -7.60 13.74 -4.27
N VAL A 138 -6.80 12.76 -3.85
CA VAL A 138 -5.53 12.42 -4.51
C VAL A 138 -5.77 11.17 -5.33
N ILE A 139 -5.44 11.25 -6.62
CA ILE A 139 -5.52 10.12 -7.54
C ILE A 139 -4.10 9.77 -7.96
N VAL A 140 -3.73 8.51 -7.77
CA VAL A 140 -2.46 7.96 -8.24
C VAL A 140 -2.76 7.08 -9.44
N ARG A 141 -2.14 7.40 -10.57
CA ARG A 141 -2.12 6.56 -11.78
C ARG A 141 -0.76 5.90 -11.87
N MET A 142 -0.76 4.62 -12.19
CA MET A 142 0.43 3.81 -12.39
C MET A 142 0.45 3.29 -13.83
N GLU A 143 1.61 3.29 -14.47
CA GLU A 143 1.79 2.80 -15.85
C GLU A 143 1.22 1.38 -16.03
N GLU A 144 1.40 0.50 -15.05
CA GLU A 144 0.94 -0.89 -15.10
C GLU A 144 -0.59 -1.05 -15.10
N ALA A 145 -1.31 -0.03 -14.62
CA ALA A 145 -2.78 -0.05 -14.51
C ALA A 145 -3.45 0.83 -15.57
N GLU A 146 -2.90 2.02 -15.81
CA GLU A 146 -3.56 3.10 -16.56
C GLU A 146 -2.67 3.67 -17.68
N GLY A 147 -1.44 3.17 -17.87
CA GLY A 147 -0.55 3.58 -18.96
C GLY A 147 0.16 4.93 -18.75
N ALA A 148 0.06 5.50 -17.54
CA ALA A 148 0.77 6.71 -17.15
C ALA A 148 1.11 6.69 -15.65
N ASP A 149 2.25 7.28 -15.29
CA ASP A 149 2.63 7.54 -13.89
C ASP A 149 2.31 8.98 -13.52
N GLU A 150 1.25 9.20 -12.73
CA GLU A 150 0.78 10.53 -12.36
C GLU A 150 0.23 10.58 -10.94
N VAL A 151 0.43 11.71 -10.26
CA VAL A 151 -0.25 12.05 -9.01
C VAL A 151 -1.06 13.31 -9.24
N LEU A 152 -2.38 13.20 -9.14
CA LEU A 152 -3.32 14.30 -9.40
C LEU A 152 -4.02 14.70 -8.11
N LEU A 153 -4.01 16.00 -7.80
CA LEU A 153 -4.88 16.58 -6.80
C LEU A 153 -6.14 17.10 -7.49
N VAL A 154 -7.29 16.54 -7.15
CA VAL A 154 -8.57 16.91 -7.76
C VAL A 154 -9.50 17.55 -6.73
N GLY A 155 -10.16 18.62 -7.15
CA GLY A 155 -11.14 19.33 -6.33
C GLY A 155 -12.50 18.64 -6.27
N PRO A 156 -13.42 19.19 -5.48
CA PRO A 156 -14.77 18.64 -5.32
C PRO A 156 -15.52 18.56 -6.66
N GLY A 157 -16.13 17.41 -6.94
CA GLY A 157 -16.96 17.24 -8.14
C GLY A 157 -16.20 16.86 -9.42
N TRP A 158 -14.92 16.47 -9.33
CA TRP A 158 -14.19 15.88 -10.45
C TRP A 158 -14.89 14.61 -10.98
N LYS A 159 -15.09 14.53 -12.30
CA LYS A 159 -15.87 13.47 -12.98
C LYS A 159 -15.03 12.54 -13.87
N GLY A 160 -13.70 12.58 -13.76
CA GLY A 160 -12.81 11.88 -14.70
C GLY A 160 -12.42 12.74 -15.90
N GLU A 161 -11.28 12.40 -16.52
CA GLU A 161 -11.04 12.76 -17.91
C GLU A 161 -11.90 11.87 -18.80
N SER A 162 -12.52 12.47 -19.81
CA SER A 162 -13.36 11.79 -20.81
C SER A 162 -12.53 11.03 -21.83
#